data_AF-A0A2V0QKI6-F1
#
_entry.id   AF-A0A2V0QKI6-F1
#
_cell.length_a   1.000
_cell.length_b   1.000
_cell.length_c   1.000
_cell.angle_alpha   90.00
_cell.angle_beta   90.00
_cell.angle_gamma   90.00
#
_symmetry.space_group_name_H-M   'P 1'
#
loop_
_entity.id
_entity.type
_entity.pdbx_description
1 polymer ?
#
loop_
_entity_poly.entity_id
_entity_poly.type
_entity_poly.pdbx_seq_one_letter_code
_entity_poly.pdbx_strand_id
1 'polypeptide(L)'
;MDVKKLKIMVSSTVYGVEELLDRVYTLLTSFGYEVLMSHKGTIPVSSGQTAFQNCLAAVQQCDLFLGIITPQYGSGVDTTGISITHQEMKFAIKLKKPRWFLAHDHVVFARTLLRELGYKNQELR
;
A
#
# COMPACT_ATOMS: atom_id res chain seq x y z
N MET A 1 -26.50 2.85 19.81
CA MET A 1 -25.76 1.68 19.30
C MET A 1 -24.56 2.22 18.56
N ASP A 2 -23.35 1.89 19.00
CA ASP A 2 -22.12 2.34 18.34
C ASP A 2 -22.00 1.60 17.01
N VAL A 3 -22.12 2.32 15.89
CA VAL A 3 -22.00 1.71 14.56
C VAL A 3 -20.52 1.40 14.36
N LYS A 4 -20.17 0.11 14.31
CA LYS A 4 -18.79 -0.33 14.10
C LYS A 4 -18.23 0.29 12.81
N LYS A 5 -17.20 1.12 12.94
CA LYS A 5 -16.50 1.71 11.80
C LYS A 5 -15.84 0.62 10.97
N LEU A 6 -15.98 0.69 9.65
CA LEU A 6 -15.27 -0.19 8.73
C LEU A 6 -13.79 0.19 8.69
N LYS A 7 -12.93 -0.82 8.74
CA LYS A 7 -11.47 -0.65 8.66
C LYS A 7 -11.03 -0.68 7.21
N ILE A 8 -10.43 0.40 6.73
CA ILE A 8 -9.84 0.47 5.39
C ILE A 8 -8.32 0.53 5.51
N MET A 9 -7.64 -0.44 4.91
CA MET A 9 -6.19 -0.38 4.78
C MET A 9 -5.80 0.36 3.50
N VAL A 10 -4.91 1.35 3.63
CA VAL A 10 -4.33 2.07 2.49
C VAL A 10 -2.86 1.67 2.35
N SER A 11 -2.55 1.03 1.23
CA SER A 11 -1.21 0.51 0.90
C SER A 11 -0.65 1.25 -0.31
N SER A 12 0.52 1.88 -0.14
CA SER A 12 1.20 2.66 -1.16
C SER A 12 2.69 2.71 -0.89
N THR A 13 3.48 3.10 -1.89
CA THR A 13 4.78 3.73 -1.62
C THR A 13 4.58 5.08 -0.95
N VAL A 14 5.56 5.54 -0.18
CA VAL A 14 5.45 6.80 0.59
C VAL A 14 6.18 7.95 -0.09
N TYR A 15 7.45 7.75 -0.47
CA TYR A 15 8.30 8.81 -0.98
C TYR A 15 7.75 9.46 -2.26
N GLY A 16 7.60 10.78 -2.22
CA GLY A 16 7.12 11.59 -3.35
C GLY A 16 5.60 11.62 -3.52
N VAL A 17 4.83 10.98 -2.64
CA VAL A 17 3.35 10.99 -2.66
C VAL A 17 2.74 11.23 -1.27
N GLU A 18 3.52 11.72 -0.31
CA GLU A 18 3.12 11.96 1.08
C GLU A 18 1.87 12.85 1.16
N GLU A 19 1.84 13.96 0.41
CA GLU A 19 0.69 14.87 0.38
C GLU A 19 -0.59 14.19 -0.14
N LEU A 20 -0.45 13.32 -1.15
CA LEU A 20 -1.58 12.53 -1.66
C LEU A 20 -2.09 11.59 -0.56
N LEU A 21 -1.18 10.93 0.17
CA LEU A 21 -1.55 10.01 1.26
C LEU A 21 -2.23 10.75 2.41
N ASP A 22 -1.76 11.94 2.77
CA ASP A 22 -2.39 12.78 3.79
C ASP A 22 -3.81 13.19 3.40
N ARG A 23 -4.03 13.57 2.14
CA ARG A 23 -5.36 13.89 1.60
C ARG A 23 -6.28 12.66 1.62
N VAL A 24 -5.80 11.50 1.17
CA VAL A 24 -6.55 10.23 1.19
C VAL A 24 -6.93 9.85 2.62
N TYR A 25 -5.98 9.95 3.56
CA TYR A 25 -6.23 9.69 4.98
C TYR A 25 -7.33 10.59 5.54
N THR A 26 -7.23 11.89 5.28
CA THR A 26 -8.18 12.88 5.77
C THR A 26 -9.58 12.64 5.22
N LEU A 27 -9.69 12.39 3.91
CA LEU A 27 -10.94 12.13 3.22
C LEU A 27 -11.62 10.86 3.73
N LEU A 28 -10.89 9.74 3.82
CA LEU A 28 -11.46 8.48 4.33
C LEU A 28 -11.86 8.58 5.80
N THR A 29 -11.07 9.27 6.62
CA THR A 29 -11.42 9.52 8.03
C THR A 29 -12.69 10.37 8.14
N SER A 30 -12.85 11.39 7.29
CA SER A 30 -14.05 12.24 7.24
C SER A 30 -15.31 11.48 6.83
N PHE A 31 -15.17 10.43 6.02
CA PHE A 31 -16.25 9.50 5.67
C PHE A 31 -16.57 8.47 6.78
N GLY A 32 -15.83 8.49 7.90
CA GLY A 32 -16.11 7.64 9.06
C GLY A 32 -15.40 6.29 9.06
N TYR A 33 -14.44 6.06 8.15
CA TYR A 33 -13.63 4.85 8.16
C TYR A 33 -12.55 4.89 9.26
N GLU A 34 -12.20 3.72 9.79
CA GLU A 34 -10.96 3.53 10.54
C GLU A 34 -9.84 3.25 9.53
N VAL A 35 -8.94 4.22 9.34
CA VAL A 35 -7.89 4.15 8.30
C VAL A 35 -6.61 3.54 8.86
N LEU A 36 -6.21 2.39 8.32
CA LEU A 36 -4.93 1.73 8.62
C LEU A 36 -3.92 2.10 7.53
N MET A 37 -2.88 2.86 7.88
CA MET A 37 -1.89 3.36 6.93
C MET A 37 -0.49 3.42 7.58
N SER A 38 0.51 2.82 6.94
CA SER A 38 1.89 2.80 7.43
C SER A 38 2.48 4.20 7.52
N HIS A 39 2.25 5.04 6.51
CA HIS A 39 2.71 6.43 6.47
C HIS A 39 2.21 7.27 7.67
N LYS A 40 0.97 7.07 8.11
CA LYS A 40 0.38 7.80 9.25
C LYS A 40 0.64 7.14 10.60
N GLY A 41 1.29 5.98 10.63
CA GLY A 41 1.53 5.24 11.86
C GLY A 41 0.26 4.72 12.54
N THR A 42 -0.84 4.52 11.79
CA THR A 42 -2.13 4.07 12.35
C THR A 42 -2.30 2.56 12.32
N ILE A 43 -1.29 1.82 11.85
CA ILE A 43 -1.25 0.36 11.91
C ILE A 43 -0.99 -0.08 13.35
N PRO A 44 -1.81 -0.97 13.94
CA PRO A 44 -1.54 -1.55 15.25
C PRO A 44 -0.17 -2.24 15.28
N VAL A 45 0.64 -1.93 16.29
CA VAL A 45 1.97 -2.53 16.46
C VAL A 45 1.99 -3.50 17.63
N SER A 46 2.49 -4.71 17.38
CA SER A 46 2.84 -5.66 18.43
C SER A 46 4.36 -5.64 18.61
N SER A 47 4.84 -5.46 19.86
CA SER A 47 6.27 -5.35 20.16
C SER A 47 7.09 -6.61 19.83
N GLY A 48 6.43 -7.78 19.75
CA GLY A 48 7.05 -9.04 19.31
C GLY A 48 7.06 -9.26 17.79
N GLN A 49 6.54 -8.32 17.00
CA GLN A 49 6.42 -8.44 15.55
C GLN A 49 7.26 -7.39 14.82
N THR A 50 7.83 -7.78 13.68
CA THR A 50 8.52 -6.83 12.79
C THR A 50 7.51 -5.84 12.19
N ALA A 51 7.99 -4.66 11.76
CA ALA A 51 7.14 -3.68 11.06
C ALA A 51 6.37 -4.32 9.88
N PHE A 52 7.04 -5.22 9.17
CA PHE A 52 6.44 -5.97 8.07
C PHE A 52 5.31 -6.91 8.52
N GLN A 53 5.51 -7.66 9.60
CA GLN A 53 4.48 -8.54 10.15
C GLN A 53 3.26 -7.75 10.63
N ASN A 54 3.47 -6.59 11.27
CA ASN A 54 2.39 -5.70 11.68
C ASN A 54 1.58 -5.20 10.47
N CYS A 55 2.24 -4.83 9.37
CA CYS A 55 1.59 -4.46 8.11
C CYS A 55 0.71 -5.60 7.54
N LEU A 56 1.23 -6.83 7.46
CA LEU A 56 0.43 -7.97 6.98
C LEU A 56 -0.74 -8.28 7.90
N ALA A 57 -0.56 -8.15 9.22
CA ALA A 57 -1.64 -8.31 10.18
C ALA A 57 -2.75 -7.27 9.96
N ALA A 58 -2.40 -6.02 9.62
CA ALA A 58 -3.36 -4.99 9.26
C ALA A 58 -4.17 -5.36 8.01
N VAL A 59 -3.54 -5.95 6.98
CA VAL A 59 -4.25 -6.46 5.78
C VAL A 59 -5.25 -7.55 6.16
N GLN A 60 -4.88 -8.43 7.10
CA GLN A 60 -5.77 -9.48 7.56
C GLN A 60 -6.97 -8.92 8.33
N GLN A 61 -6.76 -7.89 9.15
CA GLN A 61 -7.76 -7.30 10.04
C GLN A 61 -8.65 -6.25 9.36
N CYS A 62 -8.25 -5.68 8.21
CA CYS A 62 -9.05 -4.68 7.53
C CYS A 62 -10.30 -5.29 6.86
N ASP A 63 -11.37 -4.51 6.76
CA ASP A 63 -12.59 -4.89 6.04
C ASP A 63 -12.46 -4.59 4.54
N LEU A 64 -11.79 -3.47 4.23
CA LEU A 64 -11.59 -2.95 2.87
C LEU A 64 -10.10 -2.70 2.61
N PHE A 65 -9.67 -2.81 1.35
CA PHE A 65 -8.29 -2.56 0.94
C PHE A 65 -8.21 -1.56 -0.22
N LEU A 66 -7.38 -0.53 -0.08
CA LEU A 66 -7.08 0.44 -1.11
C LEU A 66 -5.58 0.41 -1.41
N GLY A 67 -5.22 -0.08 -2.61
CA GLY A 67 -3.85 -0.03 -3.11
C GLY A 67 -3.63 1.17 -4.02
N ILE A 68 -2.57 1.94 -3.77
CA ILE A 68 -2.12 3.02 -4.66
C ILE A 68 -0.81 2.59 -5.30
N ILE A 69 -0.79 2.53 -6.63
CA ILE A 69 0.36 2.10 -7.42
C ILE A 69 1.01 3.33 -8.04
N THR A 70 2.24 3.60 -7.65
CA THR A 70 3.07 4.69 -8.17
C THR A 70 4.15 4.12 -9.10
N PRO A 71 4.87 4.97 -9.86
CA PRO A 71 5.99 4.52 -10.69
C PRO A 71 7.20 3.98 -9.90
N GLN A 72 7.24 4.17 -8.57
CA GLN A 72 8.31 3.71 -7.71
C GLN A 72 8.01 2.32 -7.16
N TYR A 73 9.04 1.46 -7.09
CA TYR A 73 8.94 0.18 -6.41
C TYR A 73 9.47 0.38 -4.99
N GLY A 74 8.56 0.43 -4.01
CA GLY A 74 8.84 0.90 -2.65
C GLY A 74 10.11 0.30 -2.00
N SER A 75 10.79 1.10 -1.19
CA SER A 75 12.12 0.78 -0.64
C SER A 75 12.12 -0.25 0.49
N GLY A 76 10.98 -0.47 1.15
CA GLY A 76 10.84 -1.55 2.11
C GLY A 76 10.76 -2.86 1.34
N VAL A 77 11.89 -3.53 1.14
CA VAL A 77 11.97 -4.86 0.52
C VAL A 77 12.27 -5.91 1.58
N ASP A 78 11.69 -7.09 1.42
CA ASP A 78 12.08 -8.25 2.23
C ASP A 78 13.34 -8.93 1.68
N THR A 79 13.75 -10.02 2.32
CA THR A 79 14.90 -10.84 1.90
C THR A 79 14.74 -11.47 0.51
N THR A 80 13.53 -11.46 -0.06
CA THR A 80 13.22 -11.99 -1.40
C THR A 80 13.23 -10.89 -2.48
N GLY A 81 13.43 -9.63 -2.10
CA GLY A 81 13.41 -8.47 -2.99
C GLY A 81 12.01 -7.96 -3.33
N ILE A 82 10.96 -8.46 -2.67
CA ILE A 82 9.58 -8.02 -2.90
C ILE A 82 9.24 -6.91 -1.91
N SER A 83 8.76 -5.77 -2.42
CA SER A 83 8.40 -4.65 -1.57
C SER A 83 7.22 -4.98 -0.65
N ILE A 84 7.23 -4.42 0.57
CA ILE A 84 6.16 -4.58 1.57
C ILE A 84 4.80 -4.26 0.94
N THR A 85 4.71 -3.14 0.23
CA THR A 85 3.51 -2.72 -0.51
C THR A 85 3.03 -3.81 -1.48
N HIS A 86 3.92 -4.41 -2.27
CA HIS A 86 3.55 -5.50 -3.18
C HIS A 86 3.05 -6.74 -2.40
N GLN A 87 3.69 -7.08 -1.29
CA GLN A 87 3.24 -8.21 -0.46
C GLN A 87 1.87 -7.97 0.18
N GLU A 88 1.61 -6.77 0.68
CA GLU A 88 0.31 -6.36 1.19
C GLU A 88 -0.78 -6.53 0.13
N MET A 89 -0.52 -6.05 -1.10
CA MET A 89 -1.45 -6.18 -2.23
C MET A 89 -1.70 -7.64 -2.61
N LYS A 90 -0.64 -8.46 -2.72
CA LYS A 90 -0.76 -9.91 -2.97
C LYS A 90 -1.57 -10.61 -1.87
N PHE A 91 -1.34 -10.21 -0.61
CA PHE A 91 -2.03 -10.81 0.51
C PHE A 91 -3.52 -10.42 0.56
N ALA A 92 -3.86 -9.16 0.27
CA ALA A 92 -5.24 -8.70 0.14
C ALA A 92 -5.99 -9.47 -0.98
N ILE A 93 -5.32 -9.72 -2.11
CA ILE A 93 -5.85 -10.55 -3.20
C ILE A 93 -6.10 -11.99 -2.73
N LYS A 94 -5.11 -12.61 -2.07
CA LYS A 94 -5.20 -13.98 -1.53
C LYS A 94 -6.36 -14.12 -0.55
N LEU A 95 -6.56 -13.14 0.33
CA LEU A 95 -7.65 -13.11 1.31
C LEU A 95 -9.01 -12.73 0.70
N LYS A 96 -9.07 -12.46 -0.61
CA LYS A 96 -10.29 -12.01 -1.32
C LYS A 96 -10.95 -10.79 -0.66
N LYS A 97 -10.14 -9.88 -0.10
CA LYS A 97 -10.66 -8.63 0.47
C LYS A 97 -11.37 -7.81 -0.62
N PRO A 98 -12.52 -7.18 -0.33
CA PRO A 98 -13.04 -6.10 -1.16
C PRO A 98 -11.95 -5.04 -1.34
N ARG A 99 -11.54 -4.79 -2.58
CA ARG A 99 -10.32 -4.04 -2.86
C ARG A 99 -10.41 -3.18 -4.12
N TRP A 100 -9.75 -2.04 -4.07
CA TRP A 100 -9.55 -1.14 -5.21
C TRP A 100 -8.06 -0.88 -5.40
N PHE A 101 -7.68 -0.69 -6.66
CA PHE A 101 -6.34 -0.28 -7.03
C PHE A 101 -6.42 1.01 -7.85
N LEU A 102 -5.75 2.06 -7.38
CA LEU A 102 -5.57 3.30 -8.10
C LEU A 102 -4.14 3.32 -8.63
N ALA A 103 -3.97 3.35 -9.94
CA ALA A 103 -2.66 3.44 -10.57
C ALA A 103 -2.44 4.84 -11.10
N HIS A 104 -1.29 5.44 -10.75
CA HIS A 104 -0.87 6.70 -11.33
C HIS A 104 -0.65 6.49 -12.84
N ASP A 105 -1.12 7.41 -13.68
CA ASP A 105 -0.95 7.37 -15.14
C ASP A 105 0.51 7.19 -15.58
N HIS A 106 1.44 7.82 -14.85
CA HIS A 106 2.89 7.69 -15.04
C HIS A 106 3.42 6.26 -14.89
N VAL A 107 2.68 5.32 -14.29
CA VAL A 107 3.12 3.92 -14.18
C VAL A 107 3.33 3.31 -15.57
N VAL A 108 2.39 3.56 -16.49
CA VAL A 108 2.48 3.03 -17.85
C VAL A 108 3.58 3.76 -18.63
N PHE A 109 3.65 5.08 -18.48
CA PHE A 109 4.67 5.91 -19.12
C PHE A 109 6.08 5.51 -18.71
N ALA A 110 6.38 5.48 -17.40
CA ALA A 110 7.70 5.13 -16.88
C ALA A 110 8.13 3.72 -17.29
N ARG A 111 7.20 2.76 -17.28
CA ARG A 111 7.47 1.39 -17.75
C ARG A 111 7.87 1.36 -19.23
N THR A 112 7.15 2.09 -20.08
CA THR A 112 7.45 2.17 -21.52
C THR A 112 8.79 2.84 -21.76
N LEU A 113 9.04 3.99 -21.13
CA LEU A 113 10.29 4.73 -21.24
C LEU A 113 11.50 3.89 -20.85
N LEU A 114 11.45 3.22 -19.69
CA LEU A 114 12.55 2.36 -19.23
C LEU A 114 12.82 1.21 -20.20
N ARG A 115 11.76 0.59 -20.71
CA ARG A 115 11.89 -0.49 -21.71
C ARG A 115 12.57 0.00 -22.99
N GLU A 116 12.21 1.19 -23.46
CA GLU A 116 12.80 1.81 -24.66
C GLU A 116 14.27 2.20 -24.47
N LEU A 117 14.64 2.60 -23.25
CA LEU A 117 16.04 2.84 -22.86
C LEU A 117 16.88 1.56 -22.66
N GLY A 118 16.30 0.37 -22.88
CA GLY A 118 16.99 -0.92 -22.74
C GLY A 118 16.87 -1.57 -21.36
N TYR A 119 16.22 -0.91 -20.40
CA TYR A 119 15.96 -1.42 -19.05
C TYR A 119 14.75 -2.35 -19.05
N LYS A 120 14.94 -3.58 -19.57
CA LYS A 120 13.85 -4.56 -19.77
C LYS A 120 13.35 -5.20 -18.48
N ASN A 121 14.17 -5.25 -17.44
CA ASN A 121 13.87 -5.84 -16.14
C ASN A 121 14.65 -5.13 -15.02
N GLN A 122 14.37 -5.48 -13.76
CA GLN A 122 14.99 -4.84 -12.60
C GLN A 122 16.51 -5.03 -12.54
N GLU A 123 17.02 -6.17 -13.03
CA GLU A 123 18.46 -6.46 -13.06
C GLU A 123 19.25 -5.54 -13.99
N LEU A 124 18.60 -5.00 -15.01
CA LEU A 124 19.24 -4.10 -15.98
C LEU A 124 19.20 -2.64 -15.53
N ARG A 125 18.36 -2.27 -14.55
CA ARG A 125 18.00 -0.91 -14.14
C ARG A 125 19.03 -0.30 -13.17
#